data_AF-A0A7S2AID5-F1
#
_entry.id   AF-A0A7S2AID5-F1
#
_cell.length_a   1.000
_cell.length_b   1.000
_cell.length_c   1.000
_cell.angle_alpha   90.00
_cell.angle_beta   90.00
_cell.angle_gamma   90.00
#
_symmetry.space_group_name_H-M   'P 1'
#
loop_
_entity.id
_entity.type
_entity.pdbx_description
1 polymer ?
#
loop_
_entity_poly.entity_id
_entity_poly.type
_entity_poly.pdbx_seq_one_letter_code
_entity_poly.pdbx_strand_id
1 'polypeptide(L)'
;YALKDPPPTVPSYTETMPERSGKAATDRSFFRVLLQYLDMVRVAFYAMFLTVCSKRLYQEIWERATSETNEAKERRIAANLDFTRMASRPIDVPEVRRKVKNAGLSIENIAAQCKVDEVKKMLTDGYKTD
;
A
#
# COMPACT_ATOMS: atom_id res chain seq x y z
N TYR A 1 -24.52 -96.56 20.39
CA TYR A 1 -24.72 -96.28 18.96
C TYR A 1 -24.73 -94.78 18.76
N ALA A 2 -23.57 -94.19 18.47
CA ALA A 2 -23.42 -92.75 18.27
C ALA A 2 -23.65 -92.45 16.77
N LEU A 3 -24.72 -91.71 16.46
CA LEU A 3 -24.94 -91.15 15.13
C LEU A 3 -23.82 -90.14 14.85
N LYS A 4 -23.05 -90.39 13.79
CA LYS A 4 -22.09 -89.46 13.20
C LYS A 4 -22.90 -88.42 12.40
N ASP A 5 -22.92 -87.19 12.87
CA ASP A 5 -23.38 -86.06 12.06
C ASP A 5 -22.39 -85.82 10.90
N PRO A 6 -22.87 -85.57 9.66
CA PRO A 6 -22.00 -85.19 8.54
C PRO A 6 -21.45 -83.77 8.73
N PRO A 7 -20.23 -83.48 8.21
CA PRO A 7 -19.58 -82.19 8.41
C PRO A 7 -20.37 -81.05 7.76
N PRO A 8 -20.35 -79.83 8.35
CA PRO A 8 -21.07 -78.70 7.80
C PRO A 8 -20.48 -78.26 6.45
N THR A 9 -21.37 -78.19 5.46
CA THR A 9 -21.13 -77.67 4.11
C THR A 9 -20.72 -76.21 4.20
N VAL A 10 -19.44 -75.93 3.99
CA VAL A 10 -18.92 -74.56 3.92
C VAL A 10 -19.43 -73.92 2.62
N PRO A 11 -20.11 -72.76 2.65
CA PRO A 11 -20.40 -72.05 1.41
C PRO A 11 -19.08 -71.57 0.81
N SER A 12 -18.74 -72.08 -0.37
CA SER A 12 -17.63 -71.60 -1.18
C SER A 12 -17.95 -70.18 -1.66
N TYR A 13 -17.53 -69.17 -0.89
CA TYR A 13 -17.44 -67.80 -1.38
C TYR A 13 -16.36 -67.77 -2.46
N THR A 14 -16.77 -67.85 -3.72
CA THR A 14 -15.97 -67.34 -4.83
C THR A 14 -15.86 -65.85 -4.64
N GLU A 15 -14.83 -65.44 -3.91
CA GLU A 15 -14.33 -64.09 -3.86
C GLU A 15 -13.88 -63.73 -5.28
N THR A 16 -14.80 -63.18 -6.08
CA THR A 16 -14.44 -62.56 -7.35
C THR A 16 -13.55 -61.38 -7.00
N MET A 17 -12.24 -61.60 -7.07
CA MET A 17 -11.25 -60.53 -7.07
C MET A 17 -11.68 -59.50 -8.11
N PRO A 18 -11.80 -58.21 -7.75
CA PRO A 18 -11.87 -57.18 -8.77
C PRO A 18 -10.52 -57.19 -9.49
N GLU A 19 -10.56 -57.68 -10.72
CA GLU A 19 -9.46 -57.61 -11.67
C GLU A 19 -8.92 -56.18 -11.63
N ARG A 20 -7.64 -56.05 -11.29
CA ARG A 20 -6.88 -54.80 -11.33
C ARG A 20 -6.91 -54.28 -12.76
N SER A 21 -7.92 -53.48 -13.09
CA SER A 21 -7.85 -52.47 -14.16
C SER A 21 -7.00 -51.30 -13.65
N GLY A 22 -5.71 -51.60 -13.44
CA GLY A 22 -4.69 -50.62 -13.14
C GLY A 22 -4.35 -49.88 -14.42
N LYS A 23 -5.03 -48.75 -14.67
CA LYS A 23 -4.54 -47.67 -15.54
C LYS A 23 -5.36 -46.37 -15.54
N ALA A 24 -6.53 -46.29 -14.90
CA ALA A 24 -7.37 -45.07 -14.93
C ALA A 24 -7.49 -44.31 -13.59
N ALA A 25 -7.10 -44.91 -12.46
CA ALA A 25 -7.25 -44.28 -11.14
C ALA A 25 -6.06 -43.37 -10.75
N THR A 26 -4.87 -43.63 -11.32
CA THR A 26 -3.63 -42.90 -10.98
C THR A 26 -3.57 -41.52 -11.64
N ASP A 27 -4.10 -41.39 -12.87
CA ASP A 27 -4.08 -40.12 -13.61
C ASP A 27 -4.97 -39.06 -12.95
N ARG A 28 -6.16 -39.43 -12.47
CA ARG A 28 -7.03 -38.49 -11.73
C ARG A 28 -6.38 -37.94 -10.46
N SER A 29 -5.51 -38.72 -9.81
CA SER A 29 -4.77 -38.29 -8.62
C SER A 29 -3.64 -37.32 -8.99
N PHE A 30 -2.90 -37.62 -10.05
CA PHE A 30 -1.82 -36.73 -10.53
C PHE A 30 -2.37 -35.39 -11.04
N PHE A 31 -3.44 -35.39 -11.83
CA PHE A 31 -4.08 -34.16 -12.29
C PHE A 31 -4.64 -33.31 -11.14
N ARG A 32 -5.19 -33.93 -10.08
CA ARG A 32 -5.63 -33.18 -8.88
C ARG A 32 -4.47 -32.56 -8.11
N VAL A 33 -3.37 -33.30 -7.94
CA VAL A 33 -2.16 -32.78 -7.28
C VAL A 33 -1.56 -31.65 -8.13
N LEU A 34 -1.51 -31.81 -9.45
CA LEU A 34 -1.03 -30.79 -10.38
C LEU A 34 -1.91 -29.53 -10.33
N LEU A 35 -3.23 -29.67 -10.29
CA LEU A 35 -4.16 -28.55 -10.13
C LEU A 35 -4.00 -27.85 -8.77
N GLN A 36 -3.78 -28.59 -7.68
CA GLN A 36 -3.47 -28.00 -6.37
C GLN A 36 -2.16 -27.23 -6.37
N TYR A 37 -1.13 -27.74 -7.05
CA TYR A 37 0.15 -27.03 -7.21
C TYR A 37 -0.02 -25.76 -8.03
N LEU A 38 -0.79 -25.81 -9.12
CA LEU A 38 -1.10 -24.61 -9.91
C LEU A 38 -1.88 -23.57 -9.11
N ASP A 39 -2.78 -24.00 -8.22
CA ASP A 39 -3.55 -23.09 -7.36
C ASP A 39 -2.67 -22.47 -6.28
N MET A 40 -1.78 -23.24 -5.64
CA MET A 40 -0.78 -22.71 -4.71
C MET A 40 0.19 -21.74 -5.39
N VAL A 41 0.65 -22.07 -6.60
CA VAL A 41 1.51 -21.20 -7.42
C VAL A 41 0.77 -19.91 -7.76
N ARG A 42 -0.51 -20.00 -8.14
CA ARG A 42 -1.36 -18.84 -8.42
C ARG A 42 -1.52 -17.94 -7.19
N VAL A 43 -1.78 -18.51 -6.02
CA VAL A 43 -1.86 -17.75 -4.76
C VAL A 43 -0.52 -17.10 -4.42
N ALA A 44 0.60 -17.82 -4.59
CA ALA A 44 1.93 -17.27 -4.39
C ALA A 44 2.23 -16.11 -5.36
N PHE A 45 1.83 -16.23 -6.62
CA PHE A 45 1.93 -15.14 -7.59
C PHE A 45 1.08 -13.94 -7.20
N TYR A 46 -0.17 -14.14 -6.76
CA TYR A 46 -1.00 -13.03 -6.28
C TYR A 46 -0.42 -12.36 -5.02
N ALA A 47 0.13 -13.14 -4.08
CA ALA A 47 0.78 -12.59 -2.90
C ALA A 47 2.06 -11.81 -3.26
N MET A 48 2.86 -12.33 -4.18
CA MET A 48 4.05 -11.64 -4.70
C MET A 48 3.66 -10.38 -5.46
N PHE A 49 2.60 -10.42 -6.27
CA PHE A 49 2.09 -9.27 -7.00
C PHE A 49 1.51 -8.21 -6.06
N LEU A 50 0.74 -8.61 -5.04
CA LEU A 50 0.24 -7.71 -4.00
C LEU A 50 1.39 -7.03 -3.25
N THR A 51 2.43 -7.77 -2.85
CA THR A 51 3.57 -7.19 -2.13
C THR A 51 4.44 -6.28 -2.99
N VAL A 52 4.64 -6.62 -4.27
CA VAL A 52 5.44 -5.80 -5.20
C VAL A 52 4.67 -4.56 -5.67
N CYS A 53 3.39 -4.71 -6.06
CA CYS A 53 2.55 -3.59 -6.46
C CYS A 53 2.19 -2.69 -5.28
N SER A 54 1.99 -3.24 -4.08
CA SER A 54 1.73 -2.44 -2.89
C SER A 54 2.90 -1.52 -2.56
N LYS A 55 4.16 -1.94 -2.73
CA LYS A 55 5.29 -1.04 -2.45
C LYS A 55 5.33 0.16 -3.38
N ARG A 56 5.12 -0.04 -4.69
CA ARG A 56 5.10 1.05 -5.67
C ARG A 56 3.91 1.98 -5.49
N LEU A 57 2.71 1.42 -5.36
CA LEU A 57 1.50 2.20 -5.10
C LEU A 57 1.59 2.95 -3.76
N TYR A 58 2.14 2.32 -2.72
CA TYR A 58 2.33 2.97 -1.43
C TYR A 58 3.36 4.09 -1.52
N GLN A 59 4.48 3.91 -2.24
CA GLN A 59 5.45 4.99 -2.46
C GLN A 59 4.84 6.15 -3.25
N GLU A 60 4.08 5.90 -4.31
CA GLU A 60 3.43 6.97 -5.09
C GLU A 60 2.35 7.69 -4.29
N ILE A 61 1.53 6.96 -3.52
CA ILE A 61 0.50 7.55 -2.65
C ILE A 61 1.17 8.29 -1.49
N TRP A 62 2.24 7.73 -0.92
CA TRP A 62 2.99 8.35 0.16
C TRP A 62 3.69 9.62 -0.31
N GLU A 63 4.35 9.60 -1.47
CA GLU A 63 4.96 10.79 -2.08
C GLU A 63 3.90 11.82 -2.46
N ARG A 64 2.71 11.41 -2.92
CA ARG A 64 1.61 12.34 -3.21
C ARG A 64 0.94 12.89 -1.96
N ALA A 65 0.93 12.14 -0.86
CA ALA A 65 0.45 12.58 0.44
C ALA A 65 1.49 13.40 1.22
N THR A 66 2.79 13.13 1.00
CA THR A 66 3.91 13.83 1.64
C THR A 66 4.50 14.94 0.79
N SER A 67 4.12 15.05 -0.49
CA SER A 67 4.29 16.26 -1.29
C SER A 67 3.39 17.31 -0.66
N GLU A 68 3.93 17.97 0.36
CA GLU A 68 3.31 19.07 1.06
C GLU A 68 2.74 20.02 0.03
N THR A 69 1.41 20.19 0.05
CA THR A 69 0.71 21.05 -0.90
C THR A 69 1.33 22.44 -0.83
N ASN A 70 1.39 23.15 -1.96
CA ASN A 70 1.95 24.51 -1.99
C ASN A 70 1.28 25.41 -0.94
N GLU A 71 -0.02 25.23 -0.72
CA GLU A 71 -0.77 25.92 0.32
C GLU A 71 -0.27 25.61 1.75
N ALA A 72 0.07 24.36 2.06
CA ALA A 72 0.63 24.00 3.37
C ALA A 72 2.02 24.62 3.57
N LYS A 73 2.85 24.68 2.52
CA LYS A 73 4.14 25.37 2.55
C LYS A 73 3.95 26.88 2.80
N GLU A 74 3.02 27.51 2.11
CA GLU A 74 2.68 28.92 2.29
C GLU A 74 2.26 29.21 3.74
N ARG A 75 1.43 28.34 4.33
CA ARG A 75 0.96 28.48 5.72
C ARG A 75 2.09 28.39 6.73
N ARG A 76 3.03 27.46 6.51
CA ARG A 76 4.21 27.30 7.39
C ARG A 76 5.15 28.49 7.28
N ILE A 77 5.35 29.03 6.07
CA ILE A 77 6.18 30.21 5.86
C ILE A 77 5.55 31.41 6.57
N ALA A 78 4.25 31.64 6.38
CA ALA A 78 3.51 32.72 7.06
C ALA A 78 3.64 32.62 8.59
N ALA A 79 3.38 31.43 9.15
CA ALA A 79 3.51 31.20 10.59
C ALA A 79 4.94 31.44 11.10
N ASN A 80 5.97 31.00 10.37
CA ASN A 80 7.36 31.24 10.76
C ASN A 80 7.73 32.73 10.72
N LEU A 81 7.21 33.49 9.75
CA LEU A 81 7.42 34.94 9.68
C LEU A 81 6.73 35.65 10.85
N ASP A 82 5.48 35.27 11.16
CA ASP A 82 4.77 35.75 12.34
C ASP A 82 5.55 35.45 13.62
N PHE A 83 6.02 34.21 13.81
CA PHE A 83 6.83 33.84 14.97
C PHE A 83 8.13 34.62 15.06
N THR A 84 8.81 34.83 13.93
CA THR A 84 10.05 35.62 13.88
C THR A 84 9.78 37.05 14.34
N ARG A 85 8.67 37.65 13.89
CA ARG A 85 8.27 38.99 14.31
C ARG A 85 7.87 39.03 15.78
N MET A 86 7.09 38.07 16.25
CA MET A 86 6.67 37.95 17.66
C MET A 86 7.87 37.75 18.59
N ALA A 87 8.91 37.04 18.12
CA ALA A 87 10.19 36.90 18.82
C ALA A 87 11.06 38.17 18.74
N SER A 88 10.55 39.28 18.21
CA SER A 88 11.27 40.55 18.00
C SER A 88 12.55 40.40 17.20
N ARG A 89 12.63 39.39 16.32
CA ARG A 89 13.76 39.21 15.40
C ARG A 89 13.53 40.00 14.13
N PRO A 90 14.58 40.58 13.53
CA PRO A 90 14.47 41.26 12.25
C PRO A 90 14.12 40.26 11.16
N ILE A 91 13.20 40.64 10.27
CA ILE A 91 12.82 39.85 9.09
C ILE A 91 13.49 40.49 7.88
N ASP A 92 14.33 39.72 7.19
CA ASP A 92 14.89 40.11 5.90
C ASP A 92 13.84 39.86 4.79
N VAL A 93 13.02 40.86 4.55
CA VAL A 93 11.93 40.80 3.57
C VAL A 93 12.45 40.52 2.15
N PRO A 94 13.50 41.18 1.62
CA PRO A 94 14.08 40.85 0.33
C PRO A 94 14.50 39.38 0.20
N GLU A 95 15.16 38.83 1.22
CA GLU A 95 15.60 37.44 1.18
C GLU A 95 14.43 36.46 1.20
N VAL A 96 13.43 36.72 2.05
CA VAL A 96 12.19 35.93 2.13
C VAL A 96 11.48 35.92 0.78
N ARG A 97 11.32 37.07 0.11
CA ARG A 97 10.68 37.16 -1.21
C ARG A 97 11.45 36.36 -2.27
N ARG A 98 12.78 36.43 -2.27
CA ARG A 98 13.63 35.63 -3.17
C ARG A 98 13.42 34.13 -2.95
N LYS A 99 13.40 33.68 -1.70
CA LYS A 99 13.18 32.27 -1.33
C LYS A 99 11.79 31.78 -1.74
N VAL A 100 10.75 32.60 -1.50
CA VAL A 100 9.36 32.31 -1.89
C VAL A 100 9.22 32.18 -3.41
N LYS A 101 9.81 33.13 -4.17
CA LYS A 101 9.80 33.10 -5.64
C LYS A 101 10.55 31.90 -6.20
N ASN A 102 11.72 31.57 -5.64
CA ASN A 102 12.50 30.39 -6.05
C ASN A 102 11.76 29.08 -5.76
N ALA A 103 10.92 29.04 -4.73
CA ALA A 103 10.07 27.90 -4.41
C ALA A 103 8.78 27.83 -5.26
N GLY A 104 8.53 28.81 -6.13
CA GLY A 104 7.32 28.87 -6.97
C GLY A 104 6.03 29.15 -6.19
N LEU A 105 6.12 29.78 -5.02
CA LEU A 105 5.00 30.09 -4.13
C LEU A 105 4.53 31.55 -4.32
N SER A 106 3.28 31.84 -3.93
CA SER A 106 2.73 33.20 -4.00
C SER A 106 3.02 33.98 -2.72
N ILE A 107 3.58 35.18 -2.86
CA ILE A 107 3.81 36.10 -1.74
C ILE A 107 2.47 36.61 -1.20
N GLU A 108 1.50 36.82 -2.08
CA GLU A 108 0.17 37.31 -1.76
C GLU A 108 -0.59 36.30 -0.88
N ASN A 109 -0.50 35.02 -1.21
CA ASN A 109 -1.09 33.95 -0.41
C ASN A 109 -0.45 33.84 0.97
N ILE A 110 0.89 33.94 1.04
CA ILE A 110 1.61 33.93 2.32
C ILE A 110 1.21 35.15 3.16
N ALA A 111 1.15 36.34 2.58
CA ALA A 111 0.73 37.56 3.27
C ALA A 111 -0.73 37.49 3.74
N ALA A 112 -1.61 36.83 3.00
CA ALA A 112 -3.00 36.61 3.41
C ALA A 112 -3.12 35.66 4.61
N GLN A 113 -2.17 34.73 4.77
CA GLN A 113 -2.15 33.75 5.86
C GLN A 113 -1.38 34.24 7.11
N CYS A 114 -0.63 35.34 7.00
CA CYS A 114 0.03 35.98 8.15
C CYS A 114 -1.02 36.56 9.10
N LYS A 115 -0.83 36.32 10.39
CA LYS A 115 -1.66 36.84 11.48
C LYS A 115 -1.16 38.18 12.02
N VAL A 116 0.12 38.48 11.82
CA VAL A 116 0.71 39.74 12.27
C VAL A 116 0.60 40.78 11.14
N ASP A 117 -0.19 41.84 11.38
CA ASP A 117 -0.45 42.90 10.38
C ASP A 117 0.82 43.57 9.88
N GLU A 118 1.82 43.72 10.73
CA GLU A 118 3.13 44.28 10.35
C GLU A 118 3.86 43.40 9.34
N VAL A 119 3.83 42.07 9.53
CA VAL A 119 4.45 41.12 8.60
C VAL A 119 3.73 41.14 7.26
N LYS A 120 2.39 41.20 7.29
CA LYS A 120 1.58 41.35 6.08
C LYS A 120 1.96 42.61 5.32
N LYS A 121 2.02 43.76 6.00
CA LYS A 121 2.45 45.04 5.40
C LYS A 121 3.87 44.95 4.85
N MET A 122 4.81 44.38 5.59
CA MET A 122 6.20 44.20 5.13
C MET A 122 6.27 43.39 3.82
N LEU A 123 5.49 42.31 3.72
CA LEU A 123 5.45 41.47 2.52
C LEU A 123 4.75 42.15 1.33
N THR A 124 3.66 42.91 1.57
CA THR A 124 2.90 43.60 0.51
C THR A 124 3.51 44.93 0.08
N ASP A 125 4.05 45.72 1.01
CA ASP A 125 4.63 47.03 0.73
C ASP A 125 6.02 46.92 0.12
N GLY A 126 6.72 45.80 0.31
CA GLY A 126 7.90 45.45 -0.50
C GLY A 126 7.60 45.27 -2.00
N TYR A 127 6.33 45.33 -2.41
CA TYR A 127 5.90 45.39 -3.82
C TYR A 127 5.87 46.83 -4.36
N LYS A 128 5.90 47.86 -3.50
CA LYS A 128 5.79 49.29 -3.82
C LYS A 128 7.10 50.07 -3.73
N THR A 129 8.24 49.39 -3.75
CA THR A 129 9.52 50.06 -3.99
C THR A 129 9.73 50.12 -5.50
N ASP A 130 9.64 51.36 -6.00
CA ASP A 130 9.92 51.89 -7.35
C ASP A 130 10.69 50.98 -8.33
#